data_AF-A0A538MVP1-F1
#
_entry.id   AF-A0A538MVP1-F1
#
_cell.length_a   1.000
_cell.length_b   1.000
_cell.length_c   1.000
_cell.angle_alpha   90.00
_cell.angle_beta   90.00
_cell.angle_gamma   90.00
#
_symmetry.space_group_name_H-M   'P 1'
#
loop_
_entity.id
_entity.type
_entity.pdbx_description
1 polymer ?
#
loop_
_entity_poly.entity_id
_entity_poly.type
_entity_poly.pdbx_seq_one_letter_code
_entity_poly.pdbx_strand_id
1 'polypeptide(L)'
;MVIAEIVWETWREREGAFKKPSIALFLNTETPSETALKALSRAASEVMRPRLAKAETAGPGEEEFRTGNCASVRVPQGVVLQIDEGPDDFEGLLRGIAEGLRARGVDGGFDLYEFEGVAEIPERVDLFECHLRLNGESVDGWKWKPGPEAVARAVEAGIAWCGGNSTGFPLSVEVGLLPPFLLRAEDDVHGYVREAVERTTEVGSGPVRVTSAAPDRSRTFAITASFGRVGLIEGGAAVKEDWQSSVAHLIEAMRESAPWCVYGFVKRGSLLINAVLGTSLPSDWLEVPHMNALMQPRQAFEDGFVPDAFGAQLLSACHRGHLPEGSEWRVEQLASGRVLVEHTDPAAWFDGSLVRFGGHPNPFYDPYPPAPEFLTRARSDFDPILYKDGRPPAYAEALGERRFLKP
;
A
#
# COMPACT_ATOMS: atom_id res chain seq x y z
N MET A 1 28.48 -18.51 10.98
CA MET A 1 27.87 -17.20 11.29
C MET A 1 28.79 -16.31 12.10
N VAL A 2 29.35 -15.31 11.45
CA VAL A 2 30.05 -14.15 12.05
C VAL A 2 29.07 -12.97 12.08
N ILE A 3 29.13 -12.12 13.09
CA ILE A 3 28.39 -10.85 13.12
C ILE A 3 29.45 -9.74 13.14
N ALA A 4 29.43 -8.86 12.15
CA ALA A 4 30.43 -7.78 12.05
C ALA A 4 30.32 -6.81 13.25
N GLU A 5 31.45 -6.30 13.74
CA GLU A 5 31.45 -5.42 14.93
C GLU A 5 30.64 -4.13 14.70
N ILE A 6 30.65 -3.62 13.47
CA ILE A 6 29.90 -2.43 13.07
C ILE A 6 28.39 -2.58 13.34
N VAL A 7 27.84 -3.80 13.28
CA VAL A 7 26.42 -4.07 13.62
C VAL A 7 26.16 -3.74 15.09
N TRP A 8 27.06 -4.11 15.99
CA TRP A 8 26.93 -3.83 17.42
C TRP A 8 27.15 -2.36 17.73
N GLU A 9 28.13 -1.73 17.08
CA GLU A 9 28.40 -0.30 17.21
C GLU A 9 27.19 0.54 16.78
N THR A 10 26.64 0.28 15.60
CA THR A 10 25.46 0.97 15.07
C THR A 10 24.22 0.73 15.91
N TRP A 11 24.02 -0.49 16.45
CA TRP A 11 22.89 -0.73 17.35
C TRP A 11 22.98 0.13 18.62
N ARG A 12 24.15 0.15 19.29
CA ARG A 12 24.38 0.95 20.50
C ARG A 12 24.15 2.44 20.25
N GLU A 13 24.61 2.95 19.11
CA GLU A 13 24.36 4.33 18.70
C GLU A 13 22.85 4.62 18.54
N ARG A 14 22.14 3.75 17.80
CA ARG A 14 20.70 3.93 17.55
C ARG A 14 19.86 3.78 18.81
N GLU A 15 20.22 2.87 19.72
CA GLU A 15 19.56 2.71 21.01
C GLU A 15 19.71 3.96 21.90
N GLY A 16 20.86 4.64 21.83
CA GLY A 16 21.06 5.92 22.50
C GLY A 16 20.27 7.08 21.87
N ALA A 17 20.00 7.02 20.56
CA ALA A 17 19.36 8.10 19.80
C ALA A 17 17.83 7.97 19.66
N PHE A 18 17.29 6.74 19.67
CA PHE A 18 15.90 6.46 19.33
C PHE A 18 15.21 5.58 20.38
N LYS A 19 13.94 5.87 20.68
CA LYS A 19 13.13 5.06 21.61
C LYS A 19 12.82 3.66 21.07
N LYS A 20 12.70 3.52 19.75
CA LYS A 20 12.43 2.28 19.02
C LYS A 20 13.45 2.14 17.90
N PRO A 21 14.72 1.81 18.21
CA PRO A 21 15.74 1.66 17.18
C PRO A 21 15.37 0.52 16.22
N SER A 22 15.85 0.66 14.99
CA SER A 22 15.75 -0.37 13.96
C SER A 22 17.10 -0.55 13.27
N ILE A 23 17.32 -1.71 12.66
CA ILE A 23 18.55 -2.04 11.94
C ILE A 23 18.26 -3.02 10.82
N ALA A 24 18.90 -2.78 9.67
CA ALA A 24 18.84 -3.64 8.50
C ALA A 24 20.17 -4.36 8.35
N LEU A 25 20.13 -5.68 8.20
CA LEU A 25 21.29 -6.54 8.14
C LEU A 25 21.30 -7.35 6.85
N PHE A 26 22.43 -7.35 6.17
CA PHE A 26 22.66 -8.19 5.01
C PHE A 26 23.25 -9.53 5.45
N LEU A 27 22.62 -10.64 5.04
CA LEU A 27 23.16 -11.98 5.21
C LEU A 27 24.08 -12.31 4.04
N ASN A 28 25.39 -12.17 4.26
CA ASN A 28 26.41 -12.60 3.31
C ASN A 28 26.64 -14.12 3.45
N THR A 29 26.23 -14.89 2.45
CA THR A 29 26.34 -16.36 2.44
C THR A 29 26.51 -16.88 1.01
N GLU A 30 27.21 -18.01 0.85
CA GLU A 30 27.25 -18.76 -0.41
C GLU A 30 26.00 -19.64 -0.60
N THR A 31 25.15 -19.76 0.43
CA THR A 31 23.89 -20.49 0.35
C THR A 31 22.94 -19.78 -0.64
N PRO A 32 22.27 -20.49 -1.56
CA PRO A 32 21.31 -19.87 -2.46
C PRO A 32 20.25 -19.03 -1.70
N SER A 33 19.97 -17.82 -2.17
CA SER A 33 19.17 -16.82 -1.46
C SER A 33 17.79 -17.32 -1.02
N GLU A 34 17.13 -18.18 -1.81
CA GLU A 34 15.84 -18.77 -1.43
C GLU A 34 15.96 -19.71 -0.21
N THR A 35 16.99 -20.57 -0.21
CA THR A 35 17.28 -21.47 0.91
C THR A 35 17.73 -20.68 2.13
N ALA A 36 18.57 -19.66 1.95
CA ALA A 36 19.03 -18.77 3.02
C ALA A 36 17.85 -18.01 3.65
N LEU A 37 16.92 -17.47 2.84
CA LEU A 37 15.73 -16.78 3.32
C LEU A 37 14.83 -17.71 4.14
N LYS A 38 14.55 -18.93 3.64
CA LYS A 38 13.75 -19.94 4.37
C LYS A 38 14.39 -20.31 5.71
N ALA A 39 15.71 -20.51 5.73
CA ALA A 39 16.46 -20.81 6.96
C ALA A 39 16.43 -19.63 7.95
N LEU A 40 16.62 -18.40 7.45
CA LEU A 40 16.59 -17.17 8.23
C LEU A 40 15.22 -16.93 8.86
N SER A 41 14.14 -17.00 8.08
CA SER A 41 12.79 -16.83 8.63
C SER A 41 12.48 -17.87 9.69
N ARG A 42 12.89 -19.12 9.49
CA ARG A 42 12.67 -20.16 10.50
C ARG A 42 13.50 -19.93 11.78
N ALA A 43 14.76 -19.54 11.65
CA ALA A 43 15.61 -19.19 12.79
C ALA A 43 15.03 -18.01 13.58
N ALA A 44 14.61 -16.95 12.88
CA ALA A 44 13.95 -15.79 13.50
C ALA A 44 12.66 -16.20 14.24
N SER A 45 11.76 -16.94 13.59
CA SER A 45 10.51 -17.39 14.24
C SER A 45 10.76 -18.25 15.49
N GLU A 46 11.78 -19.12 15.49
CA GLU A 46 12.11 -19.96 16.64
C GLU A 46 12.66 -19.15 17.83
N VAL A 47 13.48 -18.13 17.56
CA VAL A 47 14.01 -17.23 18.60
C VAL A 47 12.95 -16.25 19.11
N MET A 48 12.04 -15.82 18.24
CA MET A 48 10.95 -14.90 18.60
C MET A 48 9.87 -15.57 19.44
N ARG A 49 9.59 -16.87 19.26
CA ARG A 49 8.52 -17.58 19.99
C ARG A 49 8.64 -17.45 21.53
N PRO A 50 9.77 -17.75 22.19
CA PRO A 50 9.88 -17.57 23.64
C PRO A 50 9.85 -16.09 24.06
N ARG A 51 10.26 -15.16 23.20
CA ARG A 51 10.20 -13.71 23.46
C ARG A 51 8.74 -13.23 23.48
N LEU A 52 7.94 -13.63 22.51
CA LEU A 52 6.50 -13.35 22.44
C LEU A 52 5.79 -13.93 23.67
N ALA A 53 6.07 -15.18 24.02
CA ALA A 53 5.50 -15.78 25.24
C ALA A 53 5.86 -15.02 26.52
N LYS A 54 7.07 -14.43 26.60
CA LYS A 54 7.48 -13.58 27.73
C LYS A 54 6.71 -12.26 27.76
N ALA A 55 6.53 -11.61 26.61
CA ALA A 55 5.77 -10.35 26.53
C ALA A 55 4.32 -10.55 26.99
N GLU A 56 3.70 -11.68 26.63
CA GLU A 56 2.33 -12.04 27.04
C GLU A 56 2.16 -12.27 28.56
N THR A 57 3.25 -12.41 29.32
CA THR A 57 3.19 -12.64 30.78
C THR A 57 3.18 -11.37 31.62
N ALA A 58 3.35 -10.19 31.00
CA ALA A 58 3.36 -8.91 31.73
C ALA A 58 2.01 -8.62 32.38
N GLY A 59 2.01 -8.34 33.69
CA GLY A 59 0.82 -7.98 34.45
C GLY A 59 0.38 -6.52 34.22
N PRO A 60 -0.83 -6.14 34.65
CA PRO A 60 -1.29 -4.75 34.56
C PRO A 60 -0.33 -3.79 35.28
N GLY A 61 0.25 -2.83 34.55
CA GLY A 61 1.16 -1.82 35.07
C GLY A 61 2.65 -2.22 35.06
N GLU A 62 2.99 -3.41 34.58
CA GLU A 62 4.38 -3.79 34.30
C GLU A 62 4.82 -3.28 32.93
N GLU A 63 6.12 -2.96 32.79
CA GLU A 63 6.69 -2.61 31.48
C GLU A 63 6.74 -3.88 30.61
N GLU A 64 6.09 -3.82 29.45
CA GLU A 64 6.03 -4.94 28.52
C GLU A 64 7.43 -5.21 27.96
N PHE A 65 7.86 -6.48 28.01
CA PHE A 65 9.11 -6.90 27.39
C PHE A 65 9.04 -6.68 25.88
N ARG A 66 9.87 -5.78 25.35
CA ARG A 66 9.94 -5.49 23.92
C ARG A 66 10.62 -6.64 23.20
N THR A 67 9.85 -7.38 22.43
CA THR A 67 10.33 -8.52 21.64
C THR A 67 11.11 -8.09 20.40
N GLY A 68 10.84 -6.86 19.92
CA GLY A 68 11.22 -6.41 18.59
C GLY A 68 10.36 -7.07 17.52
N ASN A 69 10.55 -6.67 16.26
CA ASN A 69 9.98 -7.39 15.13
C ASN A 69 11.07 -7.74 14.11
N CYS A 70 10.95 -8.94 13.52
CA CYS A 70 11.91 -9.50 12.58
C CYS A 70 11.22 -9.72 11.24
N ALA A 71 11.64 -8.98 10.22
CA ALA A 71 11.17 -9.15 8.84
C ALA A 71 12.34 -9.48 7.92
N SER A 72 12.11 -10.27 6.87
CA SER A 72 13.16 -10.61 5.91
C SER A 72 12.64 -10.64 4.47
N VAL A 73 13.53 -10.38 3.52
CA VAL A 73 13.24 -10.42 2.09
C VAL A 73 14.49 -10.80 1.31
N ARG A 74 14.32 -11.42 0.13
CA ARG A 74 15.43 -11.53 -0.82
C ARG A 74 15.65 -10.21 -1.54
N VAL A 75 16.91 -9.94 -1.80
CA VAL A 75 17.38 -8.85 -2.66
C VAL A 75 18.33 -9.44 -3.70
N PRO A 76 18.63 -8.77 -4.82
CA PRO A 76 19.56 -9.30 -5.83
C PRO A 76 20.90 -9.77 -5.26
N GLN A 77 21.40 -9.09 -4.24
CA GLN A 77 22.68 -9.40 -3.60
C GLN A 77 22.60 -10.59 -2.63
N GLY A 78 21.41 -10.99 -2.16
CA GLY A 78 21.28 -12.01 -1.11
C GLY A 78 19.97 -11.89 -0.32
N VAL A 79 20.08 -11.81 1.01
CA VAL A 79 18.93 -11.75 1.91
C VAL A 79 19.12 -10.64 2.94
N VAL A 80 18.09 -9.85 3.16
CA VAL A 80 18.06 -8.80 4.19
C VAL A 80 17.19 -9.24 5.37
N LEU A 81 17.67 -8.98 6.58
CA LEU A 81 16.94 -9.08 7.84
C LEU A 81 16.77 -7.67 8.40
N GLN A 82 15.54 -7.24 8.64
CA GLN A 82 15.23 -6.06 9.43
C GLN A 82 14.87 -6.50 10.84
N ILE A 83 15.47 -5.85 11.83
CA ILE A 83 15.04 -5.90 13.23
C ILE A 83 14.62 -4.50 13.63
N ASP A 84 13.37 -4.33 14.07
CA ASP A 84 12.83 -3.05 14.49
C ASP A 84 12.07 -3.13 15.83
N GLU A 85 11.40 -2.04 16.19
CA GLU A 85 10.70 -1.84 17.46
C GLU A 85 11.55 -1.87 18.74
N GLY A 86 12.88 -1.94 18.61
CA GLY A 86 13.81 -1.87 19.74
C GLY A 86 13.65 -3.01 20.75
N PRO A 87 14.03 -4.25 20.41
CA PRO A 87 14.00 -5.37 21.36
C PRO A 87 14.86 -5.08 22.59
N ASP A 88 14.37 -5.46 23.78
CA ASP A 88 15.09 -5.26 25.04
C ASP A 88 16.39 -6.09 25.15
N ASP A 89 16.51 -7.15 24.35
CA ASP A 89 17.71 -7.98 24.26
C ASP A 89 18.03 -8.25 22.78
N PHE A 90 18.55 -7.21 22.11
CA PHE A 90 18.99 -7.29 20.72
C PHE A 90 20.12 -8.31 20.52
N GLU A 91 21.09 -8.35 21.43
CA GLU A 91 22.24 -9.25 21.32
C GLU A 91 21.81 -10.72 21.37
N GLY A 92 20.99 -11.11 22.35
CA GLY A 92 20.47 -12.47 22.43
C GLY A 92 19.57 -12.82 21.25
N LEU A 93 18.84 -11.85 20.68
CA LEU A 93 18.01 -12.06 19.49
C LEU A 93 18.89 -12.39 18.29
N LEU A 94 19.86 -11.52 17.97
CA LEU A 94 20.69 -11.69 16.79
C LEU A 94 21.63 -12.89 16.89
N ARG A 95 22.19 -13.16 18.08
CA ARG A 95 23.01 -14.36 18.31
C ARG A 95 22.19 -15.64 18.17
N GLY A 96 20.97 -15.67 18.73
CA GLY A 96 20.07 -16.81 18.58
C GLY A 96 19.72 -17.10 17.12
N ILE A 97 19.48 -16.04 16.32
CA ILE A 97 19.23 -16.18 14.88
C ILE A 97 20.47 -16.75 14.18
N ALA A 98 21.66 -16.21 14.47
CA ALA A 98 22.92 -16.67 13.90
C ALA A 98 23.24 -18.14 14.25
N GLU A 99 22.94 -18.58 15.48
CA GLU A 99 23.06 -19.98 15.90
C GLU A 99 22.05 -20.88 15.17
N GLY A 100 20.79 -20.42 15.04
CA GLY A 100 19.75 -21.11 14.30
C GLY A 100 20.07 -21.30 12.82
N LEU A 101 20.73 -20.32 12.20
CA LEU A 101 21.26 -20.42 10.84
C LEU A 101 22.40 -21.44 10.74
N ARG A 102 23.39 -21.37 11.63
CA ARG A 102 24.51 -22.31 11.69
C ARG A 102 24.02 -23.76 11.86
N ALA A 103 23.05 -23.99 12.74
CA ALA A 103 22.46 -25.31 12.97
C ALA A 103 21.75 -25.89 11.73
N ARG A 104 21.39 -25.03 10.77
CA ARG A 104 20.77 -25.40 9.48
C ARG A 104 21.78 -25.51 8.34
N GLY A 105 23.08 -25.42 8.63
CA GLY A 105 24.13 -25.48 7.62
C GLY A 105 24.27 -24.20 6.78
N VAL A 106 23.74 -23.07 7.26
CA VAL A 106 23.97 -21.77 6.61
C VAL A 106 25.21 -21.13 7.23
N ASP A 107 26.29 -21.14 6.46
CA ASP A 107 27.53 -20.43 6.78
C ASP A 107 27.55 -19.03 6.15
N GLY A 108 28.29 -18.11 6.76
CA GLY A 108 28.29 -16.70 6.37
C GLY A 108 28.39 -15.73 7.54
N GLY A 109 27.93 -14.50 7.32
CA GLY A 109 27.86 -13.49 8.35
C GLY A 109 26.80 -12.41 8.13
N PHE A 110 26.49 -11.70 9.21
CA PHE A 110 25.67 -10.50 9.17
C PHE A 110 26.55 -9.25 9.12
N ASP A 111 26.23 -8.37 8.18
CA ASP A 111 26.79 -7.02 8.07
C ASP A 111 25.65 -6.00 7.98
N LEU A 112 25.95 -4.71 8.03
CA LEU A 112 24.95 -3.67 7.79
C LEU A 112 24.44 -3.72 6.36
N TYR A 113 23.13 -3.57 6.19
CA TYR A 113 22.54 -3.32 4.90
C TYR A 113 22.39 -1.82 4.69
N GLU A 114 23.19 -1.28 3.78
CA GLU A 114 23.05 0.07 3.25
C GLU A 114 22.50 -0.02 1.82
N PHE A 115 21.45 0.75 1.54
CA PHE A 115 20.91 0.87 0.20
C PHE A 115 21.31 2.22 -0.38
N GLU A 116 22.07 2.19 -1.47
CA GLU A 116 22.44 3.39 -2.23
C GLU A 116 21.71 3.40 -3.58
N GLY A 117 21.36 4.59 -4.06
CA GLY A 117 20.87 4.81 -5.43
C GLY A 117 19.37 4.70 -5.64
N VAL A 118 18.56 4.58 -4.58
CA VAL A 118 17.11 4.79 -4.69
C VAL A 118 16.85 6.28 -4.87
N ALA A 119 16.23 6.66 -5.98
CA ALA A 119 15.84 8.04 -6.20
C ALA A 119 14.81 8.46 -5.16
N GLU A 120 15.10 9.54 -4.42
CA GLU A 120 14.17 10.11 -3.47
C GLU A 120 13.01 10.78 -4.20
N ILE A 121 11.79 10.33 -3.91
CA ILE A 121 10.59 11.03 -4.32
C ILE A 121 10.14 11.88 -3.14
N PRO A 122 9.90 13.19 -3.33
CA PRO A 122 9.37 14.03 -2.27
C PRO A 122 8.07 13.42 -1.70
N GLU A 123 7.95 13.40 -0.37
CA GLU A 123 6.75 12.90 0.31
C GLU A 123 5.49 13.64 -0.17
N ARG A 124 5.64 14.95 -0.44
CA ARG A 124 4.61 15.80 -1.01
C ARG A 124 4.95 16.17 -2.45
N VAL A 125 4.17 15.71 -3.41
CA VAL A 125 4.38 15.88 -4.86
C VAL A 125 3.03 15.89 -5.57
N ASP A 126 2.86 16.69 -6.63
CA ASP A 126 1.67 16.59 -7.48
C ASP A 126 1.59 15.17 -8.06
N LEU A 127 0.46 14.49 -7.82
CA LEU A 127 0.23 13.13 -8.26
C LEU A 127 -1.21 12.88 -8.69
N PHE A 128 -1.38 11.87 -9.52
CA PHE A 128 -2.66 11.20 -9.74
C PHE A 128 -2.53 9.74 -9.32
N GLU A 129 -3.60 9.21 -8.76
CA GLU A 129 -3.68 7.80 -8.38
C GLU A 129 -4.92 7.15 -9.00
N CYS A 130 -4.74 5.93 -9.50
CA CYS A 130 -5.82 4.99 -9.73
C CYS A 130 -5.84 4.00 -8.57
N HIS A 131 -6.91 4.02 -7.81
CA HIS A 131 -7.19 3.05 -6.78
C HIS A 131 -8.01 1.91 -7.36
N LEU A 132 -7.65 0.67 -7.02
CA LEU A 132 -8.29 -0.54 -7.52
C LEU A 132 -8.57 -1.50 -6.36
N ARG A 133 -9.73 -2.15 -6.41
CA ARG A 133 -10.08 -3.32 -5.59
C ARG A 133 -10.07 -4.57 -6.45
N LEU A 134 -9.25 -5.54 -6.07
CA LEU A 134 -9.12 -6.82 -6.78
C LEU A 134 -10.39 -7.66 -6.69
N ASN A 135 -10.64 -8.52 -7.69
CA ASN A 135 -11.62 -9.60 -7.61
C ASN A 135 -11.36 -10.47 -6.38
N GLY A 136 -12.43 -10.82 -5.67
CA GLY A 136 -12.37 -11.49 -4.39
C GLY A 136 -13.74 -11.70 -3.77
N GLU A 137 -13.75 -12.04 -2.50
CA GLU A 137 -14.96 -12.27 -1.71
C GLU A 137 -14.89 -11.50 -0.38
N SER A 138 -16.06 -11.04 0.09
CA SER A 138 -16.21 -10.49 1.43
C SER A 138 -16.18 -11.62 2.46
N VAL A 139 -15.33 -11.50 3.48
CA VAL A 139 -15.17 -12.44 4.59
C VAL A 139 -15.58 -11.73 5.88
N ASP A 140 -16.40 -12.41 6.69
CA ASP A 140 -16.98 -11.89 7.94
C ASP A 140 -17.78 -10.58 7.77
N GLY A 141 -18.19 -10.25 6.53
CA GLY A 141 -18.95 -9.04 6.21
C GLY A 141 -18.17 -7.73 6.28
N TRP A 142 -16.83 -7.77 6.41
CA TRP A 142 -16.03 -6.54 6.41
C TRP A 142 -14.60 -6.70 5.87
N LYS A 143 -14.02 -7.91 5.86
CA LYS A 143 -12.70 -8.16 5.27
C LYS A 143 -12.84 -8.49 3.80
N TRP A 144 -11.86 -8.11 2.99
CA TRP A 144 -11.78 -8.54 1.59
C TRP A 144 -10.71 -9.60 1.42
N LYS A 145 -11.04 -10.72 0.79
CA LYS A 145 -10.10 -11.77 0.42
C LYS A 145 -9.98 -11.81 -1.10
N PRO A 146 -8.89 -11.29 -1.69
CA PRO A 146 -8.74 -11.32 -3.14
C PRO A 146 -8.48 -12.74 -3.65
N GLY A 147 -8.92 -13.00 -4.87
CA GLY A 147 -8.60 -14.22 -5.59
C GLY A 147 -7.12 -14.25 -5.99
N PRO A 148 -6.44 -15.42 -5.92
CA PRO A 148 -5.02 -15.53 -6.24
C PRO A 148 -4.69 -15.12 -7.68
N GLU A 149 -5.58 -15.43 -8.64
CA GLU A 149 -5.39 -14.98 -10.03
C GLU A 149 -5.43 -13.45 -10.16
N ALA A 150 -6.32 -12.78 -9.41
CA ALA A 150 -6.43 -11.33 -9.43
C ALA A 150 -5.16 -10.67 -8.88
N VAL A 151 -4.59 -11.23 -7.81
CA VAL A 151 -3.29 -10.80 -7.26
C VAL A 151 -2.18 -10.96 -8.29
N ALA A 152 -2.09 -12.13 -8.96
CA ALA A 152 -1.07 -12.37 -9.97
C ALA A 152 -1.19 -11.38 -11.14
N ARG A 153 -2.40 -11.14 -11.66
CA ARG A 153 -2.65 -10.17 -12.74
C ARG A 153 -2.28 -8.74 -12.34
N ALA A 154 -2.60 -8.35 -11.11
CA ALA A 154 -2.27 -7.04 -10.58
C ALA A 154 -0.76 -6.82 -10.46
N VAL A 155 0.00 -7.84 -10.03
CA VAL A 155 1.46 -7.78 -9.98
C VAL A 155 2.05 -7.59 -11.38
N GLU A 156 1.60 -8.36 -12.36
CA GLU A 156 2.04 -8.24 -13.76
C GLU A 156 1.75 -6.83 -14.32
N ALA A 157 0.52 -6.33 -14.13
CA ALA A 157 0.11 -5.00 -14.59
C ALA A 157 0.88 -3.88 -13.86
N GLY A 158 1.11 -4.02 -12.55
CA GLY A 158 1.84 -3.05 -11.73
C GLY A 158 3.32 -2.95 -12.11
N ILE A 159 3.97 -4.08 -12.41
CA ILE A 159 5.34 -4.09 -12.93
C ILE A 159 5.40 -3.39 -14.28
N ALA A 160 4.49 -3.72 -15.20
CA ALA A 160 4.41 -3.09 -16.52
C ALA A 160 4.15 -1.58 -16.43
N TRP A 161 3.27 -1.16 -15.53
CA TRP A 161 3.00 0.25 -15.22
C TRP A 161 4.28 1.01 -14.85
N CYS A 162 5.04 0.47 -13.88
CA CYS A 162 6.31 1.06 -13.46
C CYS A 162 7.36 1.04 -14.57
N GLY A 163 7.46 -0.07 -15.33
CA GLY A 163 8.38 -0.19 -16.47
C GLY A 163 8.09 0.78 -17.61
N GLY A 164 6.82 1.20 -17.76
CA GLY A 164 6.38 2.18 -18.76
C GLY A 164 6.74 3.64 -18.44
N ASN A 165 7.33 3.95 -17.28
CA ASN A 165 7.69 5.32 -16.91
C ASN A 165 8.84 5.89 -17.77
N SER A 166 9.96 5.17 -17.79
CA SER A 166 11.19 5.61 -18.46
C SER A 166 12.15 4.43 -18.62
N THR A 167 12.74 4.29 -19.79
CA THR A 167 13.73 3.23 -20.05
C THR A 167 15.04 3.51 -19.33
N GLY A 168 15.70 2.45 -18.83
CA GLY A 168 17.05 2.53 -18.27
C GLY A 168 17.14 2.92 -16.79
N PHE A 169 16.02 3.18 -16.11
CA PHE A 169 16.00 3.39 -14.66
C PHE A 169 15.70 2.07 -13.93
N PRO A 170 16.45 1.74 -12.85
CA PRO A 170 16.12 0.59 -12.03
C PRO A 170 14.78 0.78 -11.31
N LEU A 171 14.13 -0.33 -10.97
CA LEU A 171 12.94 -0.34 -10.13
C LEU A 171 13.35 -0.44 -8.67
N SER A 172 12.85 0.46 -7.83
CA SER A 172 12.94 0.32 -6.38
C SER A 172 11.78 -0.53 -5.88
N VAL A 173 12.06 -1.52 -5.05
CA VAL A 173 11.06 -2.37 -4.39
C VAL A 173 11.17 -2.22 -2.88
N GLU A 174 10.05 -1.98 -2.23
CA GLU A 174 9.90 -1.84 -0.78
C GLU A 174 8.80 -2.79 -0.30
N VAL A 175 9.02 -3.44 0.85
CA VAL A 175 8.17 -4.53 1.35
C VAL A 175 7.80 -4.24 2.80
N GLY A 176 6.63 -3.65 3.03
CA GLY A 176 6.21 -3.24 4.36
C GLY A 176 7.14 -2.17 4.93
N LEU A 177 7.85 -2.49 6.02
CA LEU A 177 8.82 -1.60 6.67
C LEU A 177 10.28 -1.98 6.35
N LEU A 178 10.48 -2.94 5.44
CA LEU A 178 11.82 -3.32 5.01
C LEU A 178 12.45 -2.20 4.18
N PRO A 179 13.75 -1.94 4.33
CA PRO A 179 14.46 -1.00 3.47
C PRO A 179 14.29 -1.37 1.99
N PRO A 180 14.23 -0.38 1.11
CA PRO A 180 14.07 -0.63 -0.32
C PRO A 180 15.32 -1.29 -0.91
N PHE A 181 15.13 -2.00 -2.02
CA PHE A 181 16.20 -2.53 -2.86
C PHE A 181 15.94 -2.26 -4.34
N LEU A 182 17.01 -2.22 -5.13
CA LEU A 182 16.94 -1.93 -6.57
C LEU A 182 16.94 -3.22 -7.38
N LEU A 183 16.09 -3.27 -8.40
CA LEU A 183 16.05 -4.28 -9.45
C LEU A 183 16.41 -3.63 -10.78
N ARG A 184 17.41 -4.18 -11.46
CA ARG A 184 17.85 -3.78 -12.80
C ARG A 184 17.12 -4.59 -13.87
N ALA A 185 17.35 -4.24 -15.14
CA ALA A 185 16.69 -4.88 -16.28
C ALA A 185 17.05 -6.37 -16.42
N GLU A 186 18.23 -6.78 -15.94
CA GLU A 186 18.71 -8.15 -15.93
C GLU A 186 18.16 -9.00 -14.76
N ASP A 187 17.55 -8.38 -13.76
CA ASP A 187 17.01 -9.10 -12.60
C ASP A 187 15.63 -9.71 -12.92
N ASP A 188 15.28 -10.80 -12.23
CA ASP A 188 13.93 -11.40 -12.29
C ASP A 188 12.92 -10.55 -11.49
N VAL A 189 12.53 -9.40 -12.06
CA VAL A 189 11.61 -8.46 -11.43
C VAL A 189 10.30 -9.13 -10.99
N HIS A 190 9.75 -9.98 -11.85
CA HIS A 190 8.49 -10.67 -11.58
C HIS A 190 8.63 -11.66 -10.41
N GLY A 191 9.73 -12.41 -10.35
CA GLY A 191 10.02 -13.32 -9.25
C GLY A 191 10.16 -12.60 -7.90
N TYR A 192 10.92 -11.50 -7.84
CA TYR A 192 11.11 -10.73 -6.61
C TYR A 192 9.81 -10.10 -6.09
N VAL A 193 9.05 -9.44 -6.97
CA VAL A 193 7.80 -8.78 -6.57
C VAL A 193 6.74 -9.81 -6.16
N ARG A 194 6.62 -10.94 -6.87
CA ARG A 194 5.67 -12.00 -6.50
C ARG A 194 5.97 -12.58 -5.12
N GLU A 195 7.24 -12.92 -4.85
CA GLU A 195 7.66 -13.43 -3.53
C GLU A 195 7.39 -12.41 -2.41
N ALA A 196 7.63 -11.12 -2.66
CA ALA A 196 7.32 -10.06 -1.71
C ALA A 196 5.81 -9.95 -1.40
N VAL A 197 4.96 -10.10 -2.40
CA VAL A 197 3.49 -10.06 -2.25
C VAL A 197 2.97 -11.29 -1.49
N GLU A 198 3.48 -12.47 -1.79
CA GLU A 198 3.15 -13.70 -1.07
C GLU A 198 3.49 -13.56 0.43
N ARG A 199 4.67 -13.05 0.75
CA ARG A 199 5.11 -12.84 2.14
C ARG A 199 4.26 -11.86 2.92
N THR A 200 3.93 -10.71 2.33
CA THR A 200 3.11 -9.68 3.00
C THR A 200 1.67 -10.16 3.23
N THR A 201 1.17 -11.05 2.37
CA THR A 201 -0.14 -11.69 2.54
C THR A 201 -0.18 -12.61 3.77
N GLU A 202 0.86 -13.41 3.99
CA GLU A 202 0.92 -14.36 5.11
C GLU A 202 1.08 -13.68 6.47
N VAL A 203 1.86 -12.61 6.53
CA VAL A 203 2.23 -11.94 7.80
C VAL A 203 1.32 -10.74 8.11
N GLY A 204 0.49 -10.30 7.15
CA GLY A 204 -0.35 -9.11 7.31
C GLY A 204 0.45 -7.81 7.37
N SER A 205 1.68 -7.83 6.86
CA SER A 205 2.58 -6.68 6.81
C SER A 205 2.15 -5.68 5.73
N GLY A 206 2.64 -4.44 5.81
CA GLY A 206 2.27 -3.32 4.93
C GLY A 206 2.41 -3.58 3.41
N PRO A 207 2.12 -2.57 2.56
CA PRO A 207 2.09 -2.77 1.12
C PRO A 207 3.44 -3.20 0.56
N VAL A 208 3.41 -3.96 -0.54
CA VAL A 208 4.55 -4.05 -1.46
C VAL A 208 4.45 -2.86 -2.40
N ARG A 209 5.53 -2.10 -2.50
CA ARG A 209 5.63 -0.93 -3.37
C ARG A 209 6.75 -1.15 -4.37
N VAL A 210 6.45 -0.94 -5.64
CA VAL A 210 7.42 -0.91 -6.75
C VAL A 210 7.42 0.49 -7.33
N THR A 211 8.58 1.08 -7.56
CA THR A 211 8.69 2.47 -8.02
C THR A 211 9.75 2.60 -9.11
N SER A 212 9.36 3.21 -10.23
CA SER A 212 10.28 3.78 -11.20
C SER A 212 10.30 5.30 -11.01
N ALA A 213 11.49 5.89 -10.90
CA ALA A 213 11.65 7.31 -10.65
C ALA A 213 12.67 7.90 -11.62
N ALA A 214 12.19 8.73 -12.54
CA ALA A 214 12.97 9.63 -13.38
C ALA A 214 12.99 11.03 -12.73
N PRO A 215 13.85 11.96 -13.19
CA PRO A 215 14.02 13.27 -12.54
C PRO A 215 12.74 14.11 -12.36
N ASP A 216 11.78 14.02 -13.29
CA ASP A 216 10.56 14.83 -13.33
C ASP A 216 9.26 14.02 -13.31
N ARG A 217 9.35 12.68 -13.42
CA ARG A 217 8.21 11.77 -13.42
C ARG A 217 8.55 10.44 -12.73
N SER A 218 7.62 9.99 -11.92
CA SER A 218 7.67 8.72 -11.21
C SER A 218 6.38 7.94 -11.43
N ARG A 219 6.51 6.62 -11.49
CA ARG A 219 5.38 5.69 -11.42
C ARG A 219 5.58 4.74 -10.27
N THR A 220 4.56 4.64 -9.43
CA THR A 220 4.53 3.74 -8.28
C THR A 220 3.37 2.77 -8.43
N PHE A 221 3.65 1.49 -8.28
CA PHE A 221 2.68 0.44 -8.05
C PHE A 221 2.72 0.08 -6.56
N ALA A 222 1.56 0.03 -5.91
CA ALA A 222 1.43 -0.43 -4.55
C ALA A 222 0.35 -1.51 -4.47
N ILE A 223 0.61 -2.57 -3.71
CA ILE A 223 -0.36 -3.64 -3.47
C ILE A 223 -0.37 -4.05 -2.00
N THR A 224 -1.57 -4.08 -1.41
CA THR A 224 -1.84 -4.68 -0.10
C THR A 224 -2.75 -5.88 -0.32
N ALA A 225 -2.14 -7.03 -0.60
CA ALA A 225 -2.86 -8.24 -1.01
C ALA A 225 -3.78 -8.78 0.09
N SER A 226 -3.46 -8.60 1.37
CA SER A 226 -4.35 -8.96 2.50
C SER A 226 -5.70 -8.21 2.49
N PHE A 227 -5.80 -7.10 1.76
CA PHE A 227 -7.06 -6.37 1.54
C PHE A 227 -7.48 -6.37 0.08
N GLY A 228 -6.70 -6.93 -0.85
CA GLY A 228 -6.93 -6.81 -2.29
C GLY A 228 -6.95 -5.37 -2.80
N ARG A 229 -6.14 -4.49 -2.19
CA ARG A 229 -5.98 -3.10 -2.61
C ARG A 229 -4.81 -2.97 -3.57
N VAL A 230 -5.00 -2.23 -4.64
CA VAL A 230 -3.94 -1.81 -5.55
C VAL A 230 -3.99 -0.31 -5.77
N GLY A 231 -2.83 0.32 -5.85
CA GLY A 231 -2.64 1.71 -6.26
C GLY A 231 -1.68 1.78 -7.44
N LEU A 232 -2.10 2.41 -8.54
CA LEU A 232 -1.24 2.84 -9.64
C LEU A 232 -1.12 4.36 -9.55
N ILE A 233 0.08 4.86 -9.32
CA ILE A 233 0.32 6.27 -8.99
C ILE A 233 1.30 6.83 -10.00
N GLU A 234 1.00 7.99 -10.56
CA GLU A 234 1.92 8.81 -11.34
C GLU A 234 2.15 10.13 -10.61
N GLY A 235 3.40 10.49 -10.34
CA GLY A 235 3.75 11.71 -9.62
C GLY A 235 5.02 12.36 -10.16
N GLY A 236 5.19 13.65 -9.91
CA GLY A 236 6.37 14.40 -10.34
C GLY A 236 6.01 15.74 -10.95
N ALA A 237 7.03 16.58 -11.22
CA ALA A 237 6.81 17.91 -11.77
C ALA A 237 6.08 17.89 -13.13
N ALA A 238 6.39 16.91 -13.99
CA ALA A 238 5.78 16.76 -15.30
C ALA A 238 4.26 16.47 -15.23
N VAL A 239 3.79 15.87 -14.15
CA VAL A 239 2.36 15.52 -13.96
C VAL A 239 1.48 16.76 -13.84
N LYS A 240 2.01 17.85 -13.29
CA LYS A 240 1.27 19.11 -13.17
C LYS A 240 1.06 19.79 -14.53
N GLU A 241 2.06 19.71 -15.40
CA GLU A 241 2.07 20.37 -16.71
C GLU A 241 1.26 19.57 -17.75
N ASP A 242 1.25 18.25 -17.64
CA ASP A 242 0.60 17.32 -18.57
C ASP A 242 -0.35 16.35 -17.83
N TRP A 243 -1.25 16.93 -17.04
CA TRP A 243 -2.20 16.13 -16.24
C TRP A 243 -3.14 15.30 -17.11
N GLN A 244 -3.49 15.79 -18.30
CA GLN A 244 -4.40 15.09 -19.21
C GLN A 244 -3.82 13.74 -19.65
N SER A 245 -2.52 13.69 -19.99
CA SER A 245 -1.86 12.43 -20.35
C SER A 245 -1.81 11.47 -19.16
N SER A 246 -1.44 11.96 -17.97
CA SER A 246 -1.38 11.12 -16.77
C SER A 246 -2.74 10.52 -16.42
N VAL A 247 -3.82 11.33 -16.46
CA VAL A 247 -5.19 10.86 -16.23
C VAL A 247 -5.63 9.86 -17.30
N ALA A 248 -5.37 10.14 -18.58
CA ALA A 248 -5.72 9.22 -19.66
C ALA A 248 -5.02 7.86 -19.50
N HIS A 249 -3.74 7.84 -19.13
CA HIS A 249 -3.01 6.60 -18.86
C HIS A 249 -3.58 5.82 -17.67
N LEU A 250 -3.96 6.52 -16.60
CA LEU A 250 -4.58 5.87 -15.43
C LEU A 250 -5.97 5.32 -15.74
N ILE A 251 -6.77 6.03 -16.55
CA ILE A 251 -8.08 5.53 -17.01
C ILE A 251 -7.90 4.29 -17.89
N GLU A 252 -6.92 4.29 -18.80
CA GLU A 252 -6.60 3.11 -19.61
C GLU A 252 -6.15 1.94 -18.74
N ALA A 253 -5.24 2.17 -17.78
CA ALA A 253 -4.81 1.14 -16.85
C ALA A 253 -6.00 0.58 -16.03
N MET A 254 -6.93 1.45 -15.61
CA MET A 254 -8.16 1.04 -14.94
C MET A 254 -9.09 0.22 -15.85
N ARG A 255 -9.22 0.59 -17.13
CA ARG A 255 -9.95 -0.15 -18.16
C ARG A 255 -9.35 -1.55 -18.36
N GLU A 256 -8.04 -1.66 -18.52
CA GLU A 256 -7.30 -2.92 -18.65
C GLU A 256 -7.39 -3.80 -17.39
N SER A 257 -7.64 -3.17 -16.23
CA SER A 257 -7.82 -3.85 -14.95
C SER A 257 -9.19 -4.52 -14.77
N ALA A 258 -10.17 -4.19 -15.61
CA ALA A 258 -11.55 -4.68 -15.50
C ALA A 258 -11.69 -6.21 -15.37
N PRO A 259 -10.90 -7.07 -16.04
CA PRO A 259 -11.01 -8.53 -15.88
C PRO A 259 -10.65 -9.05 -14.48
N TRP A 260 -9.87 -8.30 -13.69
CA TRP A 260 -9.33 -8.75 -12.41
C TRP A 260 -9.64 -7.80 -11.22
N CYS A 261 -10.44 -6.75 -11.44
CA CYS A 261 -10.92 -5.83 -10.40
C CYS A 261 -12.44 -5.84 -10.25
N VAL A 262 -12.94 -5.56 -9.03
CA VAL A 262 -14.37 -5.30 -8.77
C VAL A 262 -14.69 -3.81 -8.80
N TYR A 263 -13.72 -2.95 -8.50
CA TYR A 263 -13.93 -1.52 -8.41
C TYR A 263 -12.64 -0.76 -8.66
N GLY A 264 -12.75 0.50 -9.09
CA GLY A 264 -11.64 1.43 -9.12
C GLY A 264 -12.08 2.87 -9.32
N PHE A 265 -11.19 3.81 -9.03
CA PHE A 265 -11.37 5.23 -9.32
C PHE A 265 -10.04 5.93 -9.57
N VAL A 266 -10.10 7.05 -10.29
CA VAL A 266 -8.96 7.96 -10.47
C VAL A 266 -9.19 9.25 -9.70
N LYS A 267 -8.17 9.73 -8.99
CA LYS A 267 -8.20 11.05 -8.36
C LYS A 267 -6.85 11.77 -8.37
N ARG A 268 -6.88 13.07 -8.16
CA ARG A 268 -5.70 13.89 -7.85
C ARG A 268 -5.30 13.71 -6.38
N GLY A 269 -4.02 13.87 -6.08
CA GLY A 269 -3.52 13.93 -4.72
C GLY A 269 -2.19 14.66 -4.60
N SER A 270 -1.64 14.64 -3.38
CA SER A 270 -0.39 15.31 -3.09
C SER A 270 0.51 14.59 -2.08
N LEU A 271 -0.01 13.61 -1.34
CA LEU A 271 0.75 12.84 -0.35
C LEU A 271 0.98 11.40 -0.83
N LEU A 272 2.20 11.10 -1.25
CA LEU A 272 2.56 9.83 -1.86
C LEU A 272 2.31 8.64 -0.91
N ILE A 273 2.70 8.78 0.35
CA ILE A 273 2.53 7.70 1.34
C ILE A 273 1.06 7.35 1.56
N ASN A 274 0.15 8.33 1.55
CA ASN A 274 -1.27 8.08 1.69
C ASN A 274 -1.85 7.34 0.47
N ALA A 275 -1.42 7.72 -0.73
CA ALA A 275 -1.82 7.03 -1.96
C ALA A 275 -1.36 5.56 -1.95
N VAL A 276 -0.08 5.34 -1.62
CA VAL A 276 0.53 4.00 -1.48
C VAL A 276 -0.24 3.15 -0.47
N LEU A 277 -0.49 3.69 0.72
CA LEU A 277 -1.05 2.91 1.81
C LEU A 277 -2.51 2.54 1.61
N GLY A 278 -3.33 3.49 1.21
CA GLY A 278 -4.62 3.41 1.87
C GLY A 278 -5.58 4.55 1.70
N THR A 279 -5.04 5.70 1.99
CA THR A 279 -5.63 6.55 3.02
C THR A 279 -5.64 7.99 2.54
N SER A 280 -5.67 8.17 1.22
CA SER A 280 -5.58 9.48 0.59
C SER A 280 -6.91 10.22 0.58
N LEU A 281 -8.08 9.58 0.72
CA LEU A 281 -9.34 10.31 0.73
C LEU A 281 -9.44 11.35 1.87
N PRO A 282 -9.14 11.04 3.14
CA PRO A 282 -9.14 12.05 4.21
C PRO A 282 -8.19 13.22 3.97
N SER A 283 -7.09 13.01 3.22
CA SER A 283 -6.04 14.02 3.08
C SER A 283 -6.07 14.76 1.75
N ASP A 284 -6.58 14.15 0.69
CA ASP A 284 -6.51 14.63 -0.70
C ASP A 284 -7.89 14.49 -1.39
N TRP A 285 -8.97 14.68 -0.62
CA TRP A 285 -10.35 14.72 -1.12
C TRP A 285 -11.20 15.67 -0.28
N LEU A 286 -12.42 15.94 -0.76
CA LEU A 286 -13.42 16.72 -0.02
C LEU A 286 -14.18 15.85 0.98
N GLU A 287 -14.95 16.49 1.88
CA GLU A 287 -15.76 15.77 2.86
C GLU A 287 -16.64 14.71 2.17
N VAL A 288 -16.56 13.48 2.63
CA VAL A 288 -17.39 12.36 2.18
C VAL A 288 -18.52 12.16 3.20
N PRO A 289 -19.74 12.67 2.96
CA PRO A 289 -20.78 12.79 3.99
C PRO A 289 -21.38 11.45 4.41
N HIS A 290 -21.23 10.42 3.58
CA HIS A 290 -21.89 9.12 3.72
C HIS A 290 -20.96 8.01 4.24
N MET A 291 -19.70 8.30 4.53
CA MET A 291 -18.80 7.33 5.14
C MET A 291 -17.67 8.00 5.93
N ASN A 292 -17.13 7.28 6.92
CA ASN A 292 -15.90 7.71 7.58
C ASN A 292 -14.68 7.27 6.75
N ALA A 293 -14.12 8.19 5.96
CA ALA A 293 -12.94 7.95 5.13
C ALA A 293 -11.69 7.51 5.92
N LEU A 294 -11.63 7.76 7.24
CA LEU A 294 -10.54 7.27 8.10
C LEU A 294 -10.65 5.76 8.39
N MET A 295 -11.83 5.17 8.22
CA MET A 295 -12.11 3.76 8.49
C MET A 295 -12.08 2.88 7.22
N GLN A 296 -12.00 3.51 6.05
CA GLN A 296 -11.98 2.87 4.73
C GLN A 296 -10.97 1.73 4.50
N PRO A 297 -9.72 1.75 5.02
CA PRO A 297 -8.65 0.90 4.49
C PRO A 297 -8.90 -0.60 4.67
N ARG A 298 -9.80 -0.99 5.58
CA ARG A 298 -10.05 -2.38 5.97
C ARG A 298 -11.36 -2.96 5.43
N GLN A 299 -12.17 -2.18 4.72
CA GLN A 299 -13.57 -2.50 4.47
C GLN A 299 -13.79 -3.11 3.08
N ALA A 300 -14.60 -4.15 3.03
CA ALA A 300 -15.11 -4.83 1.83
C ALA A 300 -16.53 -4.35 1.51
N PHE A 301 -16.67 -3.14 0.97
CA PHE A 301 -17.98 -2.59 0.60
C PHE A 301 -18.12 -2.34 -0.90
N GLU A 302 -17.01 -2.40 -1.65
CA GLU A 302 -17.00 -2.10 -3.10
C GLU A 302 -17.70 -3.17 -3.97
N ASP A 303 -18.26 -4.20 -3.33
CA ASP A 303 -19.14 -5.20 -3.92
C ASP A 303 -20.63 -4.85 -3.82
N GLY A 304 -20.99 -3.71 -3.23
CA GLY A 304 -22.36 -3.19 -3.21
C GLY A 304 -22.51 -1.66 -3.08
N PHE A 305 -21.47 -0.97 -2.60
CA PHE A 305 -21.43 0.49 -2.44
C PHE A 305 -20.12 1.03 -3.01
N VAL A 306 -20.07 2.33 -3.30
CA VAL A 306 -18.84 3.00 -3.74
C VAL A 306 -18.45 4.10 -2.76
N PRO A 307 -17.16 4.42 -2.65
CA PRO A 307 -16.68 5.34 -1.63
C PRO A 307 -17.15 6.78 -1.82
N ASP A 308 -17.22 7.27 -3.05
CA ASP A 308 -17.75 8.57 -3.42
C ASP A 308 -17.99 8.60 -4.94
N ALA A 309 -18.45 9.74 -5.46
CA ALA A 309 -18.43 10.02 -6.88
C ALA A 309 -17.04 10.49 -7.33
N PHE A 310 -16.51 9.90 -8.40
CA PHE A 310 -15.25 10.28 -9.02
C PHE A 310 -15.42 10.58 -10.52
N GLY A 311 -14.56 11.46 -11.04
CA GLY A 311 -14.57 11.84 -12.47
C GLY A 311 -14.27 10.67 -13.41
N ALA A 312 -13.63 9.61 -12.93
CA ALA A 312 -13.53 8.33 -13.61
C ALA A 312 -13.57 7.19 -12.59
N GLN A 313 -14.45 6.21 -12.80
CA GLN A 313 -14.60 5.05 -11.92
C GLN A 313 -14.98 3.77 -12.68
N LEU A 314 -14.38 2.66 -12.27
CA LEU A 314 -14.70 1.32 -12.71
C LEU A 314 -15.70 0.71 -11.73
N LEU A 315 -16.84 0.29 -12.24
CA LEU A 315 -17.92 -0.30 -11.47
C LEU A 315 -18.08 -1.80 -11.79
N SER A 316 -18.25 -2.57 -10.72
CA SER A 316 -18.63 -3.98 -10.76
C SER A 316 -20.02 -4.19 -11.38
N ALA A 317 -20.29 -5.42 -11.81
CA ALA A 317 -21.58 -5.83 -12.33
C ALA A 317 -22.75 -5.62 -11.34
N CYS A 318 -22.48 -5.60 -10.03
CA CYS A 318 -23.50 -5.34 -9.01
C CYS A 318 -24.08 -3.92 -9.08
N HIS A 319 -23.34 -2.94 -9.62
CA HIS A 319 -23.78 -1.55 -9.70
C HIS A 319 -24.57 -1.22 -10.99
N ARG A 320 -24.73 -2.19 -11.90
CA ARG A 320 -25.32 -1.96 -13.23
C ARG A 320 -26.75 -1.40 -13.20
N GLY A 321 -27.51 -1.71 -12.17
CA GLY A 321 -28.88 -1.17 -11.99
C GLY A 321 -28.91 0.28 -11.50
N HIS A 322 -27.74 0.87 -11.22
CA HIS A 322 -27.58 2.16 -10.55
C HIS A 322 -26.48 3.00 -11.22
N LEU A 323 -26.35 2.87 -12.55
CA LEU A 323 -25.46 3.71 -13.32
C LEU A 323 -26.07 5.12 -13.46
N PRO A 324 -25.24 6.17 -13.56
CA PRO A 324 -25.75 7.52 -13.74
C PRO A 324 -26.39 7.66 -15.13
N GLU A 325 -27.54 8.30 -15.21
CA GLU A 325 -28.33 8.44 -16.45
C GLU A 325 -28.10 9.81 -17.14
N GLY A 326 -27.46 10.77 -16.47
CA GLY A 326 -27.23 12.12 -16.97
C GLY A 326 -26.26 12.19 -18.14
N SER A 327 -26.46 13.16 -19.04
CA SER A 327 -25.58 13.43 -20.19
C SER A 327 -24.17 13.88 -19.80
N GLU A 328 -23.95 14.20 -18.52
CA GLU A 328 -22.65 14.55 -17.95
C GLU A 328 -21.70 13.35 -17.86
N TRP A 329 -22.19 12.12 -18.10
CA TRP A 329 -21.44 10.87 -17.99
C TRP A 329 -21.33 10.13 -19.32
N ARG A 330 -20.14 9.57 -19.57
CA ARG A 330 -19.89 8.54 -20.57
C ARG A 330 -19.84 7.20 -19.86
N VAL A 331 -20.60 6.23 -20.38
CA VAL A 331 -20.71 4.89 -19.82
C VAL A 331 -20.25 3.88 -20.85
N GLU A 332 -19.15 3.19 -20.56
CA GLU A 332 -18.56 2.15 -21.40
C GLU A 332 -18.77 0.77 -20.74
N GLN A 333 -19.37 -0.17 -21.48
CA GLN A 333 -19.49 -1.55 -21.03
C GLN A 333 -18.20 -2.31 -21.34
N LEU A 334 -17.62 -2.93 -20.31
CA LEU A 334 -16.39 -3.70 -20.40
C LEU A 334 -16.66 -5.20 -20.19
N ALA A 335 -15.60 -6.00 -20.34
CA ALA A 335 -15.65 -7.45 -20.11
C ALA A 335 -16.11 -7.80 -18.69
N SER A 336 -16.56 -9.04 -18.49
CA SER A 336 -16.96 -9.59 -17.17
C SER A 336 -18.03 -8.77 -16.44
N GLY A 337 -18.82 -8.03 -17.21
CA GLY A 337 -19.91 -7.23 -16.69
C GLY A 337 -19.50 -5.91 -16.03
N ARG A 338 -18.25 -5.47 -16.22
CA ARG A 338 -17.75 -4.21 -15.67
C ARG A 338 -18.24 -3.02 -16.48
N VAL A 339 -18.25 -1.86 -15.84
CA VAL A 339 -18.65 -0.60 -16.47
C VAL A 339 -17.62 0.45 -16.11
N LEU A 340 -17.05 1.11 -17.10
CA LEU A 340 -16.26 2.32 -16.89
C LEU A 340 -17.18 3.53 -17.05
N VAL A 341 -17.16 4.41 -16.05
CA VAL A 341 -17.94 5.64 -16.03
C VAL A 341 -16.98 6.81 -15.96
N GLU A 342 -17.11 7.74 -16.91
CA GLU A 342 -16.25 8.92 -17.03
C GLU A 342 -17.10 10.18 -17.12
N HIS A 343 -16.75 11.22 -16.36
CA HIS A 343 -17.36 12.52 -16.47
C HIS A 343 -16.91 13.22 -17.77
N THR A 344 -17.84 13.90 -18.44
CA THR A 344 -17.60 14.55 -19.73
C THR A 344 -16.72 15.80 -19.66
N ASP A 345 -16.64 16.42 -18.48
CA ASP A 345 -15.70 17.50 -18.17
C ASP A 345 -14.62 16.98 -17.20
N PRO A 346 -13.46 16.51 -17.69
CA PRO A 346 -12.37 16.05 -16.84
C PRO A 346 -11.65 17.20 -16.11
N ALA A 347 -11.69 18.43 -16.62
CA ALA A 347 -10.95 19.54 -16.01
C ALA A 347 -11.51 19.86 -14.63
N ALA A 348 -12.84 19.83 -14.45
CA ALA A 348 -13.50 20.00 -13.17
C ALA A 348 -12.99 19.05 -12.06
N TRP A 349 -12.43 17.89 -12.42
CA TRP A 349 -11.98 16.87 -11.47
C TRP A 349 -10.46 16.86 -11.26
N PHE A 350 -9.69 17.19 -12.29
CA PHE A 350 -8.26 16.84 -12.34
C PHE A 350 -7.31 18.04 -12.47
N ASP A 351 -7.79 19.22 -12.88
CA ASP A 351 -6.92 20.39 -13.11
C ASP A 351 -6.33 21.03 -11.83
N GLY A 352 -6.83 20.60 -10.67
CA GLY A 352 -6.42 21.08 -9.34
C GLY A 352 -7.35 22.14 -8.73
N SER A 353 -8.44 22.49 -9.40
CA SER A 353 -9.47 23.39 -8.88
C SER A 353 -10.33 22.73 -7.79
N LEU A 354 -10.66 21.45 -7.94
CA LEU A 354 -11.43 20.67 -6.97
C LEU A 354 -10.61 20.33 -5.70
N VAL A 355 -9.44 19.73 -5.89
CA VAL A 355 -8.50 19.38 -4.82
C VAL A 355 -7.17 20.07 -5.09
N ARG A 356 -6.79 20.99 -4.20
CA ARG A 356 -5.53 21.73 -4.29
C ARG A 356 -4.35 20.87 -3.85
N PHE A 357 -3.16 21.19 -4.35
CA PHE A 357 -1.91 20.62 -3.84
C PHE A 357 -1.79 20.81 -2.33
N GLY A 358 -1.36 19.76 -1.62
CA GLY A 358 -1.32 19.70 -0.16
C GLY A 358 -2.64 19.28 0.48
N GLY A 359 -3.70 19.14 -0.31
CA GLY A 359 -4.99 18.62 0.10
C GLY A 359 -5.57 19.32 1.33
N HIS A 360 -6.10 18.53 2.26
CA HIS A 360 -6.59 18.95 3.55
C HIS A 360 -5.54 18.65 4.63
N PRO A 361 -4.83 19.67 5.17
CA PRO A 361 -3.63 19.46 5.98
C PRO A 361 -3.90 18.75 7.31
N ASN A 362 -5.10 18.87 7.87
CA ASN A 362 -5.43 18.18 9.12
C ASN A 362 -6.93 17.81 9.23
N PRO A 363 -7.36 16.69 8.63
CA PRO A 363 -8.77 16.26 8.61
C PRO A 363 -9.36 15.93 9.97
N PHE A 364 -8.54 15.87 11.02
CA PHE A 364 -9.00 15.61 12.38
C PHE A 364 -9.43 16.86 13.13
N TYR A 365 -8.97 18.04 12.72
CA TYR A 365 -9.17 19.28 13.48
C TYR A 365 -9.68 20.45 12.62
N ASP A 366 -9.39 20.45 11.32
CA ASP A 366 -9.84 21.50 10.41
C ASP A 366 -11.12 21.08 9.68
N PRO A 367 -12.06 22.01 9.45
CA PRO A 367 -13.25 21.72 8.66
C PRO A 367 -12.89 21.58 7.18
N TYR A 368 -13.47 20.57 6.53
CA TYR A 368 -13.32 20.40 5.09
C TYR A 368 -13.90 21.60 4.32
N PRO A 369 -13.29 21.97 3.18
CA PRO A 369 -13.89 22.95 2.29
C PRO A 369 -15.23 22.42 1.73
N PRO A 370 -16.20 23.31 1.48
CA PRO A 370 -17.51 22.91 0.97
C PRO A 370 -17.39 22.26 -0.41
N ALA A 371 -18.16 21.21 -0.64
CA ALA A 371 -18.23 20.58 -1.95
C ALA A 371 -18.81 21.55 -3.00
N PRO A 372 -18.18 21.69 -4.18
CA PRO A 372 -18.74 22.48 -5.26
C PRO A 372 -20.02 21.83 -5.79
N GLU A 373 -20.92 22.64 -6.37
CA GLU A 373 -22.24 22.18 -6.81
C GLU A 373 -22.19 20.99 -7.78
N PHE A 374 -21.18 20.94 -8.66
CA PHE A 374 -21.06 19.82 -9.60
C PHE A 374 -20.76 18.50 -8.90
N LEU A 375 -19.94 18.50 -7.83
CA LEU A 375 -19.68 17.29 -7.05
C LEU A 375 -20.93 16.85 -6.28
N THR A 376 -21.71 17.81 -5.77
CA THR A 376 -23.00 17.51 -5.14
C THR A 376 -23.97 16.84 -6.13
N ARG A 377 -24.04 17.34 -7.37
CA ARG A 377 -24.84 16.70 -8.44
C ARG A 377 -24.31 15.31 -8.80
N ALA A 378 -23.01 15.17 -8.97
CA ALA A 378 -22.38 13.89 -9.25
C ALA A 378 -22.67 12.86 -8.15
N ARG A 379 -22.67 13.26 -6.87
CA ARG A 379 -23.09 12.41 -5.75
C ARG A 379 -24.55 11.99 -5.88
N SER A 380 -25.45 12.91 -6.21
CA SER A 380 -26.86 12.60 -6.45
C SER A 380 -27.08 11.58 -7.58
N ASP A 381 -26.28 11.64 -8.64
CA ASP A 381 -26.36 10.65 -9.73
C ASP A 381 -25.95 9.23 -9.29
N PHE A 382 -25.16 9.11 -8.22
CA PHE A 382 -24.72 7.84 -7.64
C PHE A 382 -25.41 7.51 -6.31
N ASP A 383 -26.42 8.27 -5.89
CA ASP A 383 -27.09 8.10 -4.58
C ASP A 383 -27.40 6.62 -4.23
N PRO A 384 -27.93 5.78 -5.14
CA PRO A 384 -28.27 4.39 -4.81
C PRO A 384 -27.08 3.50 -4.43
N ILE A 385 -25.86 3.88 -4.82
CA ILE A 385 -24.63 3.12 -4.53
C ILE A 385 -23.71 3.87 -3.55
N LEU A 386 -24.03 5.11 -3.18
CA LEU A 386 -23.38 5.84 -2.08
C LEU A 386 -24.10 5.62 -0.74
N TYR A 387 -25.42 5.45 -0.79
CA TYR A 387 -26.28 5.32 0.38
C TYR A 387 -27.05 3.99 0.36
N LYS A 388 -27.12 3.32 1.51
CA LYS A 388 -28.04 2.21 1.75
C LYS A 388 -29.35 2.73 2.32
N ASP A 389 -30.46 2.57 1.60
CA ASP A 389 -31.79 3.00 2.04
C ASP A 389 -31.86 4.50 2.44
N GLY A 390 -31.10 5.35 1.73
CA GLY A 390 -30.98 6.78 2.04
C GLY A 390 -30.15 7.09 3.30
N ARG A 391 -29.40 6.11 3.82
CA ARG A 391 -28.47 6.25 4.95
C ARG A 391 -27.07 5.86 4.52
N PRO A 392 -26.01 6.32 5.21
CA PRO A 392 -24.70 5.68 5.12
C PRO A 392 -24.83 4.16 5.21
N PRO A 393 -24.08 3.37 4.42
CA PRO A 393 -24.07 1.91 4.55
C PRO A 393 -23.95 1.50 6.03
N ALA A 394 -24.70 0.48 6.45
CA ALA A 394 -25.00 0.06 7.85
C ALA A 394 -23.81 -0.13 8.82
N TYR A 395 -22.58 0.15 8.39
CA TYR A 395 -21.36 0.08 9.17
C TYR A 395 -21.22 1.19 10.23
N ALA A 396 -22.04 2.25 10.17
CA ALA A 396 -22.18 3.18 11.29
C ALA A 396 -22.77 2.51 12.55
N GLU A 397 -23.59 1.47 12.41
CA GLU A 397 -24.25 0.77 13.52
C GLU A 397 -23.36 -0.34 14.12
N ALA A 398 -22.54 -1.02 13.31
CA ALA A 398 -21.71 -2.15 13.74
C ALA A 398 -20.60 -1.79 14.76
N LEU A 399 -20.21 -0.51 14.86
CA LEU A 399 -19.25 -0.03 15.85
C LEU A 399 -19.89 0.47 17.16
N GLY A 400 -21.22 0.36 17.28
CA GLY A 400 -21.99 0.91 18.38
C GLY A 400 -22.01 2.45 18.34
N GLU A 401 -23.18 3.02 18.60
CA GLU A 401 -23.44 4.47 18.69
C GLU A 401 -22.57 5.22 19.73
N ARG A 402 -21.59 4.58 20.40
CA ARG A 402 -20.87 5.12 21.55
C ARG A 402 -19.76 6.14 21.25
N ARG A 403 -19.51 6.50 19.99
CA ARG A 403 -18.58 7.60 19.65
C ARG A 403 -19.15 8.68 18.74
N PHE A 404 -20.42 8.60 18.38
CA PHE A 404 -20.99 9.43 17.32
C PHE A 404 -22.27 10.17 17.74
N LEU A 405 -22.23 10.82 18.91
CA LEU A 405 -23.10 11.95 19.19
C LEU A 405 -22.24 13.21 19.29
N LYS A 406 -22.44 14.13 18.34
CA LYS A 406 -21.89 15.51 18.25
C LYS A 406 -22.26 16.35 19.49
N PRO A 407 -21.66 17.53 19.73
CA PRO A 407 -20.37 18.08 19.29
C PRO A 407 -19.27 17.99 20.35
#